data_AF-A0A7S0FYJ1-F1
#
_entry.id   AF-A0A7S0FYJ1-F1
#
_cell.length_a   1.000
_cell.length_b   1.000
_cell.length_c   1.000
_cell.angle_alpha   90.00
_cell.angle_beta   90.00
_cell.angle_gamma   90.00
#
_symmetry.space_group_name_H-M   'P 1'
#
loop_
_entity.id
_entity.type
_entity.pdbx_description
1 polymer ?
#
loop_
_entity_poly.entity_id
_entity_poly.type
_entity_poly.pdbx_seq_one_letter_code
_entity_poly.pdbx_strand_id
1 'polypeptide(L)'
;TLPKVIITLFQFASMDSIADIYVPLVYRNPLFALYFVLLFVIVSIALMNLITALLVEDAISNAHIDEEMENAYIRRKINKLTPDFRELFHSLDTSKDGYIEIKEVVEAVKNGVDIPQELREIINPTRIVDLFNALDSDGSGSLSETEFVEGLCHVALSDVPVETTQILHLLRTYRREVMKATALRQRLRLFDLAGEYQQRQRPAAPGASVSLRPLF
;
A
#
# COMPACT_ATOMS: atom_id res chain seq x y z
N THR A 1 -22.42 -43.54 39.75
CA THR A 1 -23.64 -42.76 39.43
C THR A 1 -23.31 -41.77 38.32
N LEU A 2 -24.28 -41.42 37.48
CA LEU A 2 -24.10 -40.53 36.32
C LEU A 2 -23.32 -39.22 36.63
N PRO A 3 -23.56 -38.52 37.76
CA PRO A 3 -22.82 -37.29 38.07
C PRO A 3 -21.32 -37.51 38.27
N LYS A 4 -20.93 -38.65 38.86
CA LYS A 4 -19.50 -38.98 39.05
C LYS A 4 -18.80 -39.18 37.70
N VAL A 5 -19.47 -39.81 36.73
CA VAL A 5 -18.92 -40.03 35.38
C VAL A 5 -18.70 -38.69 34.68
N ILE A 6 -19.68 -37.78 34.73
CA ILE A 6 -19.58 -36.44 34.12
C ILE A 6 -18.42 -35.63 34.75
N ILE A 7 -18.29 -35.65 36.07
CA ILE A 7 -17.20 -34.97 36.78
C ILE A 7 -15.84 -35.56 36.38
N THR A 8 -15.72 -36.89 36.35
CA THR A 8 -14.46 -37.53 35.93
C THR A 8 -14.12 -37.21 34.47
N LEU A 9 -15.11 -37.17 33.57
CA LEU A 9 -14.89 -36.79 32.18
C LEU A 9 -14.43 -35.33 32.05
N PHE A 10 -15.01 -34.42 32.83
CA PHE A 10 -14.59 -33.03 32.87
C PHE A 10 -13.17 -32.86 33.43
N GLN A 11 -12.81 -33.60 34.49
CA GLN A 11 -11.45 -33.63 35.03
C GLN A 11 -10.44 -34.16 34.01
N PHE A 12 -10.80 -35.21 33.26
CA PHE A 12 -9.98 -35.73 32.16
C PHE A 12 -9.80 -34.72 31.02
N ALA A 13 -10.87 -34.03 30.60
CA ALA A 13 -10.80 -33.00 29.58
C ALA A 13 -9.96 -31.79 30.04
N SER A 14 -10.07 -31.41 31.31
CA SER A 14 -9.35 -30.26 31.87
C SER A 14 -7.93 -30.59 32.34
N MET A 15 -7.51 -31.86 32.24
CA MET A 15 -6.28 -32.40 32.83
C MET A 15 -6.07 -32.08 34.31
N ASP A 16 -7.16 -31.96 35.07
CA ASP A 16 -7.12 -31.50 36.45
C ASP A 16 -7.10 -32.68 37.43
N SER A 17 -6.00 -32.82 38.18
CA SER A 17 -5.82 -33.79 39.29
C SER A 17 -6.25 -35.24 39.01
N ILE A 18 -6.10 -35.70 37.77
CA ILE A 18 -6.53 -37.03 37.32
C ILE A 18 -5.58 -38.18 37.71
N ALA A 19 -4.38 -37.87 38.18
CA ALA A 19 -3.39 -38.86 38.62
C ALA A 19 -3.97 -39.79 39.70
N ASP A 20 -4.74 -39.23 40.63
CA ASP A 20 -5.39 -39.98 41.71
C ASP A 20 -6.40 -41.01 41.20
N ILE A 21 -6.88 -40.86 39.96
CA ILE A 21 -7.84 -41.76 39.33
C ILE A 21 -7.12 -42.89 38.60
N TYR A 22 -6.19 -42.58 37.68
CA TYR A 22 -5.59 -43.61 36.82
C TYR A 22 -4.41 -44.33 37.49
N VAL A 23 -3.66 -43.69 38.40
CA VAL A 23 -2.48 -44.29 39.03
C VAL A 23 -2.83 -45.57 39.81
N PRO A 24 -3.86 -45.60 40.69
CA PRO A 24 -4.26 -46.83 41.39
C PRO A 24 -4.72 -47.95 40.45
N LEU A 25 -5.31 -47.61 39.30
CA LEU A 25 -5.75 -48.56 38.28
C LEU A 25 -4.56 -49.20 37.54
N VAL A 26 -3.55 -48.39 37.22
CA VAL A 26 -2.32 -48.84 36.56
C VAL A 26 -1.48 -49.74 37.47
N TYR A 27 -1.38 -49.42 38.77
CA TYR A 27 -0.71 -50.28 39.75
C TYR A 27 -1.35 -51.67 39.86
N ARG A 28 -2.66 -51.78 39.56
CA ARG A 28 -3.39 -53.05 39.62
C ARG A 28 -3.27 -53.87 38.35
N ASN A 29 -3.22 -53.22 37.18
CA ASN A 29 -2.94 -53.87 35.90
C ASN A 29 -2.20 -52.89 34.96
N PRO A 30 -0.92 -53.16 34.63
CA PRO A 30 -0.09 -52.24 33.86
C PRO A 30 -0.59 -52.04 32.41
N LEU A 31 -1.44 -52.92 31.87
CA LEU A 31 -2.02 -52.74 30.53
C LEU A 31 -2.90 -51.48 30.44
N PHE A 32 -3.50 -51.04 31.55
CA PHE A 32 -4.26 -49.79 31.59
C PHE A 32 -3.39 -48.55 31.38
N ALA A 33 -2.06 -48.65 31.60
CA ALA A 33 -1.16 -47.53 31.30
C ALA A 33 -1.21 -47.15 29.83
N LEU A 34 -1.22 -48.14 28.92
CA LEU A 34 -1.29 -47.90 27.49
C LEU A 34 -2.62 -47.21 27.10
N TYR A 35 -3.73 -47.68 27.67
CA TYR A 35 -5.05 -47.08 27.45
C TYR A 35 -5.08 -45.61 27.88
N PHE A 36 -4.61 -45.30 29.10
CA PHE A 36 -4.63 -43.93 29.60
C PHE A 36 -3.64 -43.03 28.87
N VAL A 37 -2.45 -43.50 28.50
CA VAL A 37 -1.48 -42.73 27.70
C VAL A 37 -2.06 -42.37 26.33
N LEU A 38 -2.69 -43.31 25.64
CA LEU A 38 -3.32 -43.04 24.35
C LEU A 38 -4.48 -42.05 24.50
N LEU A 39 -5.32 -42.24 25.51
CA LEU A 39 -6.42 -41.33 25.84
C LEU A 39 -5.89 -39.91 26.14
N PHE A 40 -4.79 -39.80 26.89
CA PHE A 40 -4.14 -38.53 27.18
C PHE A 40 -3.68 -37.83 25.92
N VAL A 41 -2.91 -38.50 25.07
CA VAL A 41 -2.39 -37.92 23.84
C VAL A 41 -3.53 -37.43 22.95
N ILE A 42 -4.57 -38.25 22.77
CA ILE A 42 -5.72 -37.90 21.91
C ILE A 42 -6.49 -36.71 22.48
N VAL A 43 -6.91 -36.76 23.75
CA VAL A 43 -7.74 -35.71 24.37
C VAL A 43 -6.95 -34.39 24.48
N SER A 44 -5.68 -34.46 24.87
CA SER A 44 -4.81 -33.30 24.99
C SER A 44 -4.61 -32.59 23.66
N ILE A 45 -4.22 -33.35 22.63
CA ILE A 45 -3.96 -32.78 21.30
C ILE A 45 -5.27 -32.27 20.69
N ALA A 46 -6.37 -33.02 20.81
CA ALA A 46 -7.66 -32.60 20.26
C ALA A 46 -8.18 -31.31 20.91
N LEU A 47 -8.13 -31.21 22.24
CA LEU A 47 -8.59 -30.01 22.95
C LEU A 47 -7.68 -28.81 22.69
N MET A 48 -6.36 -29.00 22.73
CA MET A 48 -5.42 -27.92 22.43
C MET A 48 -5.59 -27.42 21.00
N ASN A 49 -5.75 -28.32 20.02
CA ASN A 49 -5.96 -27.92 18.64
C ASN A 49 -7.31 -27.23 18.42
N LEU A 50 -8.37 -27.64 19.13
CA LEU A 50 -9.67 -26.98 19.08
C LEU A 50 -9.59 -25.55 19.64
N ILE A 51 -9.03 -25.38 20.83
CA ILE A 51 -8.88 -24.06 21.46
C ILE A 51 -7.97 -23.17 20.62
N THR A 52 -6.85 -23.71 20.13
CA THR A 52 -5.91 -22.95 19.28
C THR A 52 -6.58 -22.49 17.99
N ALA A 53 -7.37 -23.35 17.33
CA ALA A 53 -8.10 -22.98 16.12
C ALA A 53 -9.07 -21.81 16.39
N LEU A 54 -9.83 -21.86 17.48
CA LEU A 54 -10.75 -20.78 17.86
C LEU A 54 -10.01 -19.46 18.13
N LEU A 55 -8.92 -19.50 18.90
CA LEU A 55 -8.14 -18.29 19.19
C LEU A 55 -7.52 -17.68 17.93
N VAL A 56 -7.07 -18.51 16.98
CA VAL A 56 -6.53 -18.04 15.71
C VAL A 56 -7.62 -17.43 14.83
N GLU A 57 -8.80 -18.03 14.77
CA GLU A 57 -9.94 -17.49 14.02
C GLU A 57 -10.39 -16.14 14.58
N ASP A 58 -10.49 -16.00 15.90
CA ASP A 58 -10.78 -14.73 16.58
C ASP A 58 -9.71 -13.67 16.30
N ALA A 59 -8.42 -14.05 16.35
CA ALA A 59 -7.32 -13.14 16.07
C ALA A 59 -7.32 -12.64 14.62
N ILE A 60 -7.62 -13.52 13.66
CA ILE A 60 -7.70 -13.19 12.22
C ILE A 60 -8.94 -12.32 11.94
N SER A 61 -10.10 -12.67 12.51
CA SER A 61 -11.36 -11.94 12.29
C SER A 61 -11.29 -10.51 12.80
N ASN A 62 -10.76 -10.29 14.00
CA ASN A 62 -10.61 -8.94 14.57
C ASN A 62 -9.70 -8.06 13.73
N ALA A 63 -8.58 -8.60 13.23
CA ALA A 63 -7.65 -7.85 12.37
C ALA A 63 -8.33 -7.39 11.06
N HIS A 64 -9.16 -8.24 10.44
CA HIS A 64 -9.85 -7.89 9.20
C HIS A 64 -10.97 -6.87 9.41
N ILE A 65 -11.69 -6.98 10.53
CA ILE A 65 -12.79 -6.07 10.87
C ILE A 65 -12.27 -4.64 11.09
N ASP A 66 -11.14 -4.48 11.78
CA ASP A 66 -10.55 -3.17 12.05
C ASP A 66 -10.14 -2.46 10.75
N GLU A 67 -9.46 -3.15 9.84
CA GLU A 67 -9.04 -2.60 8.54
C GLU A 67 -10.25 -2.20 7.67
N GLU A 68 -11.29 -3.03 7.63
CA GLU A 68 -12.49 -2.75 6.84
C GLU A 68 -13.28 -1.56 7.43
N MET A 69 -13.39 -1.47 8.76
CA MET A 69 -14.04 -0.35 9.43
C MET A 69 -13.30 0.97 9.19
N GLU A 70 -11.96 0.96 9.27
CA GLU A 70 -11.14 2.14 9.00
C GLU A 70 -11.29 2.62 7.55
N ASN A 71 -11.18 1.70 6.59
CA ASN A 71 -11.36 2.02 5.17
C ASN A 71 -12.77 2.55 4.86
N ALA A 72 -13.80 1.96 5.46
CA ALA A 72 -15.17 2.43 5.31
C ALA A 72 -15.38 3.81 5.93
N TYR A 73 -14.75 4.09 7.07
CA TYR A 73 -14.77 5.41 7.70
C TYR A 73 -14.12 6.48 6.82
N ILE A 74 -12.92 6.20 6.30
CA ILE A 74 -12.20 7.10 5.38
C ILE A 74 -13.05 7.39 4.15
N ARG A 75 -13.61 6.35 3.49
CA ARG A 75 -14.47 6.51 2.31
C ARG A 75 -15.69 7.38 2.56
N ARG A 76 -16.35 7.22 3.73
CA ARG A 76 -17.49 8.06 4.11
C ARG A 76 -17.10 9.51 4.29
N LYS A 77 -15.92 9.78 4.84
CA LYS A 77 -15.41 11.15 5.01
C LYS A 77 -15.07 11.77 3.65
N ILE A 78 -14.43 11.03 2.74
CA ILE A 78 -14.18 11.48 1.35
C ILE A 78 -15.49 11.82 0.66
N ASN A 79 -16.45 10.89 0.61
CA ASN A 79 -17.72 11.09 -0.11
C ASN A 79 -18.53 12.28 0.40
N LYS A 80 -18.34 12.70 1.66
CA LYS A 80 -18.96 13.90 2.22
C LYS A 80 -18.27 15.18 1.78
N LEU A 81 -16.94 15.19 1.71
CA LEU A 81 -16.14 16.38 1.36
C LEU A 81 -15.96 16.59 -0.15
N THR A 82 -16.03 15.51 -0.95
CA THR A 82 -15.95 15.56 -2.42
C THR A 82 -16.86 16.62 -3.07
N PRO A 83 -18.17 16.72 -2.73
CA PRO A 83 -19.03 17.73 -3.35
C PRO A 83 -18.58 19.16 -3.03
N ASP A 84 -18.19 19.44 -1.78
CA ASP A 84 -17.77 20.77 -1.36
C ASP A 84 -16.46 21.19 -2.06
N PHE A 85 -15.53 20.25 -2.23
CA PHE A 85 -14.30 20.50 -2.99
C PHE A 85 -14.57 20.75 -4.47
N ARG A 86 -15.54 20.05 -5.08
CA ARG A 86 -15.92 20.27 -6.48
C ARG A 86 -16.61 21.62 -6.66
N GLU A 87 -17.47 22.03 -5.73
CA GLU A 87 -18.08 23.36 -5.75
C GLU A 87 -17.01 24.45 -5.64
N LEU A 88 -16.03 24.26 -4.75
CA LEU A 88 -14.91 25.18 -4.60
C LEU A 88 -14.04 25.23 -5.86
N PHE A 89 -13.78 24.09 -6.51
CA PHE A 89 -13.07 24.03 -7.79
C PHE A 89 -13.75 24.90 -8.85
N HIS A 90 -15.06 24.73 -9.03
CA HIS A 90 -15.84 25.52 -9.99
C HIS A 90 -15.91 27.02 -9.65
N SER A 91 -15.76 27.39 -8.37
CA SER A 91 -15.68 28.79 -7.97
C SER A 91 -14.33 29.44 -8.28
N LEU A 92 -13.26 28.64 -8.33
CA LEU A 92 -11.90 29.10 -8.62
C LEU A 92 -11.60 29.12 -10.13
N ASP A 93 -12.09 28.14 -10.88
CA ASP A 93 -11.96 28.04 -12.34
C ASP A 93 -12.83 29.10 -13.04
N THR A 94 -12.29 30.31 -13.15
CA THR A 94 -12.97 31.44 -13.78
C THR A 94 -12.91 31.34 -15.30
N SER A 95 -11.83 30.74 -15.84
CA SER A 95 -11.64 30.53 -17.27
C SER A 95 -12.55 29.42 -17.84
N LYS A 96 -13.04 28.50 -17.00
CA LYS A 96 -13.83 27.32 -17.33
C LYS A 96 -13.14 26.36 -18.29
N ASP A 97 -11.82 26.29 -18.21
CA ASP A 97 -11.03 25.38 -19.03
C ASP A 97 -10.88 23.99 -18.37
N GLY A 98 -11.39 23.82 -17.14
CA GLY A 98 -11.30 22.57 -16.37
C GLY A 98 -9.98 22.44 -15.61
N TYR A 99 -9.21 23.51 -15.54
CA TYR A 99 -7.97 23.61 -14.79
C TYR A 99 -8.00 24.86 -13.90
N ILE A 100 -7.23 24.83 -12.82
CA ILE A 100 -6.98 26.01 -12.00
C ILE A 100 -5.53 26.42 -12.19
N GLU A 101 -5.29 27.60 -12.73
CA GLU A 101 -3.95 28.19 -12.79
C GLU A 101 -3.61 28.94 -11.50
N ILE A 102 -2.31 29.04 -11.17
CA ILE A 102 -1.81 29.83 -10.03
C ILE A 102 -2.35 31.28 -10.04
N LYS A 103 -2.51 31.87 -11.24
CA LYS A 103 -3.02 33.24 -11.39
C LYS A 103 -4.47 33.36 -10.91
N GLU A 104 -5.32 32.39 -11.27
CA GLU A 104 -6.72 32.36 -10.86
C GLU A 104 -6.82 32.21 -9.35
N VAL A 105 -5.98 31.37 -8.74
CA VAL A 105 -5.90 31.24 -7.27
C VAL A 105 -5.53 32.57 -6.60
N VAL A 106 -4.50 33.26 -7.13
CA VAL A 106 -4.04 34.55 -6.57
C VAL A 106 -5.11 35.64 -6.73
N GLU A 107 -5.82 35.67 -7.86
CA GLU A 107 -6.93 36.59 -8.07
C GLU A 107 -8.12 36.27 -7.17
N ALA A 108 -8.45 34.99 -7.02
CA ALA A 108 -9.51 34.55 -6.13
C ALA A 108 -9.22 34.97 -4.67
N VAL A 109 -7.99 34.77 -4.17
CA VAL A 109 -7.60 35.23 -2.82
C VAL A 109 -7.72 36.74 -2.66
N LYS A 110 -7.31 37.52 -3.68
CA LYS A 110 -7.42 38.99 -3.66
C LYS A 110 -8.87 39.47 -3.65
N ASN A 111 -9.75 38.75 -4.34
CA ASN A 111 -11.17 39.06 -4.43
C ASN A 111 -11.98 38.55 -3.21
N GLY A 112 -11.32 37.81 -2.30
CA GLY A 112 -11.93 37.28 -1.09
C GLY A 112 -12.79 36.05 -1.36
N VAL A 113 -12.16 34.93 -1.76
CA VAL A 113 -12.82 33.63 -1.94
C VAL A 113 -13.70 33.31 -0.75
N ASP A 114 -14.96 32.99 -1.02
CA ASP A 114 -15.85 32.43 -0.01
C ASP A 114 -15.54 30.93 0.14
N ILE A 115 -14.60 30.64 1.05
CA ILE A 115 -14.26 29.27 1.41
C ILE A 115 -15.32 28.78 2.41
N PRO A 116 -16.07 27.70 2.10
CA PRO A 116 -17.02 27.08 3.01
C PRO A 116 -16.38 26.83 4.38
N GLN A 117 -17.15 27.03 5.44
CA GLN A 117 -16.63 26.97 6.82
C GLN A 117 -15.93 25.63 7.13
N GLU A 118 -16.42 24.55 6.55
CA GLU A 118 -15.90 23.18 6.69
C GLU A 118 -14.51 23.00 6.05
N LEU A 119 -14.15 23.86 5.09
CA LEU A 119 -12.89 23.80 4.36
C LEU A 119 -11.86 24.80 4.87
N ARG A 120 -12.24 25.74 5.74
CA ARG A 120 -11.32 26.76 6.30
C ARG A 120 -10.23 26.19 7.21
N GLU A 121 -10.48 25.03 7.82
CA GLU A 121 -9.45 24.33 8.62
C GLU A 121 -8.38 23.69 7.74
N ILE A 122 -8.71 23.35 6.49
CA ILE A 122 -7.84 22.65 5.54
C ILE A 122 -7.14 23.65 4.61
N ILE A 123 -7.89 24.65 4.12
CA ILE A 123 -7.44 25.63 3.13
C ILE A 123 -7.20 26.96 3.83
N ASN A 124 -5.92 27.28 4.05
CA ASN A 124 -5.52 28.60 4.52
C ASN A 124 -5.24 29.52 3.31
N PRO A 125 -5.98 30.63 3.14
CA PRO A 125 -5.79 31.54 2.01
C PRO A 125 -4.37 32.13 1.94
N THR A 126 -3.66 32.21 3.06
CA THR A 126 -2.27 32.71 3.13
C THR A 126 -1.27 31.70 2.55
N ARG A 127 -1.56 30.40 2.65
CA ARG A 127 -0.69 29.30 2.20
C ARG A 127 -1.24 28.57 0.98
N ILE A 128 -2.25 29.13 0.32
CA ILE A 128 -2.93 28.44 -0.79
C ILE A 128 -1.99 28.18 -1.97
N VAL A 129 -0.96 29.01 -2.15
CA VAL A 129 0.07 28.84 -3.19
C VAL A 129 0.98 27.64 -2.85
N ASP A 130 1.37 27.48 -1.58
CA ASP A 130 2.15 26.31 -1.14
C ASP A 130 1.32 25.03 -1.28
N LEU A 131 0.03 25.11 -0.91
CA LEU A 131 -0.92 24.03 -1.06
C LEU A 131 -1.08 23.66 -2.54
N PHE A 132 -1.24 24.64 -3.42
CA PHE A 132 -1.32 24.44 -4.87
C PHE A 132 -0.10 23.66 -5.40
N ASN A 133 1.11 24.11 -5.05
CA ASN A 133 2.35 23.44 -5.44
C ASN A 133 2.49 22.04 -4.83
N ALA A 134 1.82 21.77 -3.71
CA ALA A 134 1.79 20.43 -3.10
C ALA A 134 0.79 19.48 -3.77
N LEU A 135 -0.29 20.03 -4.33
CA LEU A 135 -1.33 19.30 -5.04
C LEU A 135 -0.90 18.98 -6.48
N ASP A 136 -0.12 19.87 -7.11
CA ASP A 136 0.36 19.76 -8.48
C ASP A 136 1.31 18.56 -8.63
N SER A 137 0.73 17.44 -9.04
CA SER A 137 1.37 16.12 -9.05
C SER A 137 2.06 15.80 -10.36
N ASP A 138 1.93 16.65 -11.37
CA ASP A 138 2.62 16.52 -12.65
C ASP A 138 3.57 17.69 -12.92
N GLY A 139 3.53 18.73 -12.09
CA GLY A 139 4.36 19.93 -12.20
C GLY A 139 3.98 20.77 -13.42
N SER A 140 2.74 20.64 -13.90
CA SER A 140 2.24 21.38 -15.05
C SER A 140 2.06 22.87 -14.74
N GLY A 141 1.96 23.24 -13.46
CA GLY A 141 1.64 24.60 -13.02
C GLY A 141 0.15 24.92 -13.08
N SER A 142 -0.69 23.93 -13.41
CA SER A 142 -2.14 23.98 -13.33
C SER A 142 -2.67 22.78 -12.54
N LEU A 143 -3.83 22.90 -11.90
CA LEU A 143 -4.48 21.78 -11.20
C LEU A 143 -5.71 21.34 -11.97
N SER A 144 -5.75 20.07 -12.36
CA SER A 144 -6.99 19.46 -12.83
C SER A 144 -8.00 19.27 -11.70
N GLU A 145 -9.29 19.14 -12.04
CA GLU A 145 -10.35 18.84 -11.06
C GLU A 145 -10.01 17.61 -10.21
N THR A 146 -9.48 16.56 -10.84
CA THR A 146 -9.10 15.32 -10.14
C THR A 146 -7.97 15.55 -9.14
N GLU A 147 -6.93 16.30 -9.52
CA GLU A 147 -5.80 16.58 -8.62
C GLU A 147 -6.20 17.46 -7.45
N PHE A 148 -7.05 18.46 -7.71
CA PHE A 148 -7.56 19.35 -6.68
C PHE A 148 -8.41 18.59 -5.65
N VAL A 149 -9.40 17.81 -6.11
CA VAL A 149 -10.31 17.09 -5.21
C VAL A 149 -9.60 15.96 -4.47
N GLU A 150 -8.82 15.14 -5.18
CA GLU A 150 -8.11 14.01 -4.55
C GLU A 150 -7.04 14.51 -3.58
N GLY A 151 -6.29 15.54 -3.96
CA GLY A 151 -5.23 16.08 -3.13
C GLY A 151 -5.78 16.78 -1.89
N LEU A 152 -6.88 17.53 -1.98
CA LEU A 152 -7.54 18.11 -0.80
C LEU A 152 -8.16 17.04 0.10
N CYS A 153 -8.75 15.98 -0.47
CA CYS A 153 -9.19 14.82 0.33
C CYS A 153 -8.02 14.17 1.07
N HIS A 154 -6.86 14.03 0.40
CA HIS A 154 -5.66 13.49 1.02
C HIS A 154 -5.17 14.38 2.17
N VAL A 155 -5.14 15.70 1.99
CA VAL A 155 -4.74 16.65 3.06
C VAL A 155 -5.76 16.66 4.22
N ALA A 156 -7.05 16.53 3.95
CA ALA A 156 -8.10 16.49 4.97
C ALA A 156 -8.14 15.18 5.79
N LEU A 157 -7.52 14.12 5.28
CA LEU A 157 -7.47 12.79 5.90
C LEU A 157 -6.11 12.45 6.48
N SER A 158 -5.05 13.04 5.97
CA SER A 158 -3.69 12.76 6.40
C SER A 158 -3.24 13.83 7.38
N ASP A 159 -2.81 13.43 8.57
CA ASP A 159 -2.07 14.30 9.50
C ASP A 159 -0.64 14.63 9.00
N VAL A 160 -0.34 14.27 7.75
CA VAL A 160 0.95 14.43 7.10
C VAL A 160 1.10 15.90 6.68
N PRO A 161 2.11 16.63 7.17
CA PRO A 161 2.34 18.01 6.79
C PRO A 161 2.45 18.19 5.28
N VAL A 162 1.96 19.32 4.77
CA VAL A 162 2.02 19.66 3.33
C VAL A 162 3.46 19.65 2.81
N GLU A 163 4.43 19.98 3.66
CA GLU A 163 5.85 19.96 3.32
C GLU A 163 6.34 18.52 3.03
N THR A 164 5.83 17.52 3.76
CA THR A 164 6.19 16.11 3.51
C THR A 164 5.54 15.55 2.24
N THR A 165 4.33 15.99 1.88
CA THR A 165 3.73 15.62 0.60
C THR A 165 4.48 16.25 -0.57
N GLN A 166 4.92 17.50 -0.44
CA GLN A 166 5.79 18.17 -1.41
C GLN A 166 7.12 17.43 -1.60
N ILE A 167 7.79 17.03 -0.51
CA ILE A 167 9.04 16.25 -0.59
C ILE A 167 8.80 14.91 -1.30
N LEU A 168 7.73 14.20 -0.93
CA LEU A 168 7.40 12.91 -1.57
C LEU A 168 7.10 13.09 -3.05
N HIS A 169 6.43 14.18 -3.43
CA HIS A 169 6.16 14.54 -4.80
C HIS A 169 7.46 14.82 -5.57
N LEU A 170 8.35 15.67 -5.04
CA LEU A 170 9.67 15.95 -5.62
C LEU A 170 10.48 14.65 -5.84
N LEU A 171 10.45 13.72 -4.88
CA LEU A 171 11.10 12.42 -5.00
C LEU A 171 10.50 11.57 -6.12
N ARG A 172 9.16 11.54 -6.26
CA ARG A 172 8.47 10.81 -7.34
C ARG A 172 8.82 11.41 -8.71
N THR A 173 8.84 12.72 -8.82
CA THR A 173 9.18 13.45 -10.05
C THR A 173 10.64 13.21 -10.43
N TYR A 174 11.57 13.35 -9.48
CA TYR A 174 12.98 13.01 -9.69
C TYR A 174 13.16 11.55 -10.14
N ARG A 175 12.44 10.61 -9.50
CA ARG A 175 12.46 9.19 -9.90
C ARG A 175 12.00 8.99 -11.35
N ARG A 176 10.92 9.67 -11.78
CA ARG A 176 10.43 9.58 -13.17
C ARG A 176 11.47 10.11 -14.16
N GLU A 177 12.08 11.26 -13.87
CA GLU A 177 13.11 11.85 -14.74
C GLU A 177 14.36 10.97 -14.84
N VAL A 178 14.83 10.41 -13.72
CA VAL A 178 15.93 9.45 -13.72
C VAL A 178 15.58 8.21 -14.56
N MET A 179 14.37 7.69 -14.46
CA MET A 179 13.92 6.53 -15.26
C MET A 179 13.84 6.86 -16.77
N LYS A 180 13.41 8.06 -17.15
CA LYS A 180 13.42 8.51 -18.55
C LYS A 180 14.86 8.60 -19.08
N ALA A 181 15.76 9.19 -18.29
CA ALA A 181 17.17 9.36 -18.65
C ALA A 181 17.89 8.01 -18.81
N THR A 182 17.66 7.05 -17.90
CA THR A 182 18.23 5.70 -18.00
C THR A 182 17.67 4.94 -19.19
N ALA A 183 16.36 5.02 -19.45
CA ALA A 183 15.72 4.41 -20.62
C ALA A 183 16.26 4.97 -21.94
N LEU A 184 16.46 6.30 -22.03
CA LEU A 184 17.05 6.93 -23.21
C LEU A 184 18.50 6.48 -23.41
N ARG A 185 19.30 6.44 -22.34
CA ARG A 185 20.69 5.96 -22.39
C ARG A 185 20.78 4.50 -22.85
N GLN A 186 19.83 3.66 -22.42
CA GLN A 186 19.76 2.26 -22.83
C GLN A 186 19.39 2.13 -24.32
N ARG A 187 18.44 2.94 -24.81
CA ARG A 187 18.10 3.00 -26.24
C ARG A 187 19.27 3.47 -27.10
N LEU A 188 19.99 4.52 -26.68
CA LEU A 188 21.18 5.02 -27.41
C LEU A 188 22.27 3.94 -27.50
N ARG A 189 22.57 3.24 -26.39
CA ARG A 189 23.53 2.12 -26.41
C ARG A 189 23.13 1.01 -27.39
N LEU A 190 21.84 0.70 -27.50
CA LEU A 190 21.36 -0.30 -28.46
C LEU A 190 21.53 0.17 -29.91
N PHE A 191 21.28 1.46 -30.18
CA PHE A 191 21.55 2.04 -31.49
C PHE A 191 23.03 2.06 -31.85
N ASP A 192 23.92 2.41 -30.91
CA ASP A 192 25.37 2.39 -31.11
C ASP A 192 25.87 0.98 -31.42
N LEU A 193 25.42 -0.03 -30.65
CA LEU A 193 25.74 -1.44 -30.90
C LEU A 193 25.21 -1.90 -32.26
N ALA A 194 23.97 -1.56 -32.62
CA ALA A 194 23.40 -1.90 -33.93
C ALA A 194 24.22 -1.26 -35.07
N GLY A 195 24.67 -0.02 -34.91
CA GLY A 195 25.56 0.66 -35.85
C GLY A 195 26.92 -0.03 -36.02
N GLU A 196 27.56 -0.43 -34.92
CA GLU A 196 28.84 -1.16 -34.95
C GLU A 196 28.72 -2.54 -35.61
N TYR A 197 27.62 -3.26 -35.36
CA TYR A 197 27.33 -4.53 -36.05
C TYR A 197 27.19 -4.35 -37.56
N GLN A 198 26.53 -3.27 -37.99
CA GLN A 198 26.30 -2.98 -39.41
C GLN A 198 27.58 -2.53 -40.14
N GLN A 199 28.52 -1.88 -39.42
CA GLN A 199 29.86 -1.59 -39.92
C GLN A 199 30.75 -2.84 -40.01
N ARG A 200 30.65 -3.76 -39.03
CA ARG A 200 31.41 -5.04 -39.05
C ARG A 200 30.93 -6.02 -40.12
N GLN A 201 29.67 -5.96 -40.55
CA GLN A 201 29.12 -6.83 -41.60
C GLN A 201 29.25 -6.26 -43.02
N ARG A 202 29.90 -5.12 -43.23
CA ARG A 202 30.20 -4.64 -44.59
C ARG A 202 31.19 -5.61 -45.27
N PRO A 203 30.85 -6.23 -46.41
CA PRO A 203 31.80 -7.05 -47.14
C PRO A 203 32.98 -6.18 -47.60
N ALA A 204 34.20 -6.69 -47.46
CA ALA A 204 35.40 -6.05 -47.96
C ALA A 204 35.22 -5.76 -49.46
N ALA A 205 35.45 -4.50 -49.87
CA ALA A 205 35.29 -4.08 -51.25
C ALA A 205 36.13 -4.99 -52.18
N PRO A 206 35.55 -5.54 -53.27
CA PRO A 206 36.30 -6.35 -54.22
C PRO A 206 37.18 -5.40 -55.05
N GLY A 207 38.43 -5.20 -54.65
CA GLY A 207 39.32 -4.30 -55.40
C GLY A 207 40.74 -4.05 -54.91
N ALA A 208 41.24 -4.73 -53.87
CA ALA A 208 42.66 -4.65 -53.53
C ALA A 208 43.43 -5.78 -54.20
N SER A 209 43.74 -5.62 -55.49
CA SER A 209 44.69 -6.49 -56.19
C SER A 209 46.09 -6.30 -55.59
N VAL A 210 46.61 -7.39 -55.05
CA VAL A 210 47.99 -7.54 -54.58
C VAL A 210 48.93 -7.32 -55.76
N SER A 211 49.59 -6.17 -55.83
CA SER A 211 50.71 -5.94 -56.75
C SER A 211 51.99 -6.48 -56.11
N LEU A 212 52.34 -7.71 -56.46
CA LEU A 212 53.69 -8.25 -56.28
C LEU A 212 54.60 -7.59 -57.31
N ARG A 213 55.51 -6.71 -56.88
CA ARG A 213 56.68 -6.32 -57.69
C ARG A 213 57.74 -7.43 -57.58
N PRO A 214 58.29 -7.94 -58.69
CA PRO A 214 59.48 -8.78 -58.59
C PRO A 214 60.70 -7.89 -58.37
N LEU A 215 61.59 -8.36 -57.50
CA LEU A 215 63.00 -7.98 -57.48
C LEU A 215 63.60 -8.26 -58.85
N PHE A 216 64.20 -7.25 -59.48
CA PHE A 216 65.58 -7.18 -59.97
C PHE A 216 65.84 -5.79 -60.57
#